data_AF-A0A183D1M6-F1
#
_entry.id   AF-A0A183D1M6-F1
#
_cell.length_a   1.000
_cell.length_b   1.000
_cell.length_c   1.000
_cell.angle_alpha   90.00
_cell.angle_beta   90.00
_cell.angle_gamma   90.00
#
_symmetry.space_group_name_H-M   'P 1'
#
loop_
_entity.id
_entity.type
_entity.pdbx_description
1 polymer ?
#
loop_
_entity_poly.entity_id
_entity_poly.type
_entity_poly.pdbx_seq_one_letter_code
_entity_poly.pdbx_strand_id
1 'polypeptide(L)'
;MHVGRGVMQVWTRCILTIIVSVVRQVHAELWTEIERMSDLQQWRTLCDQYTVARAYMEDMNARITVFAPVDDVFTYNPSIRAMNQKETLSHIG
;
A
#
# COMPACT_ATOMS: atom_id res chain seq x y z
N MET A 1 -1.31 26.72 41.99
CA MET A 1 -1.40 25.44 41.25
C MET A 1 -2.05 25.68 39.87
N HIS A 2 -1.27 26.03 38.84
CA HIS A 2 -1.75 26.19 37.45
C HIS A 2 -0.87 25.43 36.43
N VAL A 3 0.29 24.93 36.86
CA VAL A 3 1.28 24.24 36.01
C VAL A 3 0.85 22.81 35.62
N GLY A 4 0.05 22.13 36.46
CA GLY A 4 -0.34 20.73 36.23
C GLY A 4 -1.32 20.50 35.06
N ARG A 5 -2.16 21.49 34.71
CA ARG A 5 -3.15 21.32 33.63
C ARG A 5 -2.53 21.38 32.23
N GLY A 6 -1.56 22.28 32.02
CA GLY A 6 -0.87 22.42 30.73
C GLY A 6 -0.02 21.19 30.39
N VAL A 7 0.68 20.64 31.38
CA VAL A 7 1.47 19.41 31.21
C VAL A 7 0.54 18.24 30.88
N MET A 8 -0.53 18.02 31.65
CA MET A 8 -1.47 16.93 31.41
C MET A 8 -2.12 16.99 30.01
N GLN A 9 -2.43 18.19 29.53
CA GLN A 9 -2.99 18.37 28.18
C GLN A 9 -1.99 18.03 27.07
N VAL A 10 -0.69 18.31 27.26
CA VAL A 10 0.36 17.92 26.30
C VAL A 10 0.52 16.39 26.27
N TRP A 11 0.57 15.74 27.43
CA TRP A 11 0.65 14.27 27.52
C TRP A 11 -0.54 13.58 26.84
N THR A 12 -1.76 14.06 27.09
CA THR A 12 -2.96 13.51 26.44
C THR A 12 -2.89 13.64 24.92
N ARG A 13 -2.40 14.78 24.40
CA ARG A 13 -2.24 14.97 22.95
C ARG A 13 -1.18 14.04 22.36
N CYS A 14 -0.03 13.88 23.01
CA CYS A 14 1.02 12.96 22.56
C CYS A 14 0.52 11.51 22.53
N ILE A 15 -0.16 11.06 23.58
CA ILE A 15 -0.73 9.71 23.67
C ILE A 15 -1.74 9.49 22.54
N LEU A 16 -2.65 10.45 22.31
CA LEU A 16 -3.63 10.35 21.24
C LEU A 16 -2.97 10.28 19.85
N THR A 17 -1.94 11.10 19.61
CA THR A 17 -1.18 11.06 18.36
C THR A 17 -0.50 9.71 18.15
N ILE A 18 0.14 9.17 19.19
CA ILE A 18 0.78 7.85 19.13
C ILE A 18 -0.24 6.75 18.83
N ILE A 19 -1.39 6.76 19.51
CA ILE A 19 -2.46 5.78 19.29
C ILE A 19 -2.95 5.84 17.83
N VAL A 20 -3.21 7.03 17.30
CA VAL A 20 -3.66 7.20 15.91
C VAL A 20 -2.61 6.72 14.91
N SER A 21 -1.34 7.03 15.14
CA SER A 21 -0.23 6.58 14.29
C SER A 21 -0.08 5.06 14.29
N VAL A 22 -0.15 4.43 15.46
CA VAL A 22 -0.07 2.97 15.59
C VAL A 22 -1.27 2.29 14.93
N VAL A 23 -2.48 2.79 15.14
CA VAL A 23 -3.69 2.25 14.48
C VAL A 23 -3.56 2.34 12.96
N ARG A 24 -3.09 3.48 12.41
CA ARG A 24 -2.86 3.64 10.97
C ARG A 24 -1.81 2.67 10.42
N GLN A 25 -0.72 2.45 11.16
CA GLN A 25 0.33 1.51 10.76
C GLN A 25 -0.19 0.06 10.74
N VAL A 26 -1.03 -0.33 11.72
CA VAL A 26 -1.59 -1.69 11.80
C VAL A 26 -2.72 -1.91 10.78
N HIS A 27 -3.40 -0.85 10.36
CA HIS A 27 -4.46 -0.88 9.35
C HIS A 27 -4.00 -0.46 7.94
N ALA A 28 -2.71 -0.52 7.63
CA ALA A 28 -2.26 -0.23 6.28
C ALA A 28 -2.78 -1.31 5.31
N GLU A 29 -3.67 -0.91 4.41
CA GLU A 29 -4.06 -1.73 3.26
C GLU A 29 -2.82 -2.07 2.44
N LEU A 30 -2.82 -3.23 1.78
CA LEU A 30 -1.70 -3.67 0.96
C LEU A 30 -1.33 -2.59 -0.07
N TRP A 31 -2.34 -1.91 -0.62
CA TRP A 31 -2.18 -0.77 -1.51
C TRP A 31 -1.32 0.38 -0.94
N THR A 32 -1.55 0.75 0.33
CA THR A 32 -0.80 1.80 1.01
C THR A 32 0.64 1.37 1.23
N GLU A 33 0.86 0.10 1.54
CA GLU A 33 2.20 -0.40 1.84
C GLU A 33 3.06 -0.53 0.58
N ILE A 34 2.45 -0.85 -0.56
CA ILE A 34 3.12 -0.83 -1.87
C ILE A 34 3.50 0.58 -2.28
N GLU A 35 2.68 1.60 -1.96
CA GLU A 35 3.03 3.00 -2.25
C GLU A 35 4.33 3.45 -1.57
N ARG A 36 4.67 2.86 -0.42
CA ARG A 36 5.91 3.17 0.30
C ARG A 36 7.15 2.51 -0.30
N MET A 37 6.99 1.53 -1.19
CA MET A 37 8.08 0.77 -1.78
C MET A 37 8.41 1.34 -3.16
N SER A 38 9.53 2.07 -3.28
CA SER A 38 9.94 2.73 -4.53
C SER A 38 10.06 1.75 -5.70
N ASP A 39 10.56 0.55 -5.44
CA ASP A 39 10.89 -0.43 -6.47
C ASP A 39 9.65 -1.14 -7.03
N LEU A 40 8.45 -0.82 -6.54
CA LEU A 40 7.17 -1.38 -6.97
C LEU A 40 6.28 -0.36 -7.68
N GLN A 41 6.77 0.84 -7.98
CA GLN A 41 5.97 1.93 -8.55
C GLN A 41 5.30 1.55 -9.87
N GLN A 42 6.01 0.82 -10.73
CA GLN A 42 5.47 0.45 -12.03
C GLN A 42 4.40 -0.63 -11.92
N TRP A 43 4.63 -1.62 -11.07
CA TRP A 43 3.64 -2.64 -10.81
C TRP A 43 2.38 -2.04 -10.16
N ARG A 44 2.54 -1.11 -9.22
CA ARG A 44 1.42 -0.37 -8.64
C ARG A 44 0.62 0.36 -9.72
N THR A 45 1.31 1.05 -10.64
CA THR A 45 0.67 1.76 -11.76
C THR A 45 -0.11 0.79 -12.66
N LEU A 46 0.41 -0.42 -12.90
CA LEU A 46 -0.29 -1.46 -13.64
C LEU A 46 -1.54 -1.96 -12.88
N CYS A 47 -1.42 -2.24 -11.59
CA CYS A 47 -2.55 -2.64 -10.75
C CYS A 47 -3.65 -1.57 -10.70
N ASP A 48 -3.29 -0.28 -10.75
CA ASP A 48 -4.24 0.84 -10.76
C ASP A 48 -5.16 0.82 -11.99
N GLN A 49 -4.71 0.23 -13.09
CA GLN A 49 -5.50 0.11 -14.34
C GLN A 49 -6.57 -0.97 -14.26
N TYR A 50 -6.47 -1.92 -13.33
CA TYR A 50 -7.40 -3.05 -13.23
C TYR A 50 -8.25 -2.94 -11.97
N THR A 51 -9.53 -2.58 -12.13
CA THR A 51 -10.47 -2.35 -11.02
C THR A 51 -10.54 -3.49 -10.01
N VAL A 52 -10.52 -4.74 -10.47
CA VAL A 52 -10.56 -5.92 -9.59
C VAL A 52 -9.27 -6.06 -8.78
N ALA A 53 -8.11 -5.87 -9.42
CA ALA A 53 -6.83 -5.94 -8.74
C ALA A 53 -6.79 -4.87 -7.65
N ARG A 54 -7.07 -3.61 -8.00
CA ARG A 54 -7.12 -2.50 -7.04
C ARG A 54 -8.05 -2.77 -5.86
N ALA A 55 -9.26 -3.26 -6.12
CA ALA A 55 -10.22 -3.59 -5.05
C ALA A 55 -9.68 -4.64 -4.07
N TYR A 56 -8.96 -5.66 -4.55
CA TYR A 56 -8.32 -6.66 -3.67
C TYR A 56 -7.13 -6.09 -2.88
N MET A 57 -6.40 -5.11 -3.43
CA MET A 57 -5.27 -4.49 -2.73
C MET A 57 -5.72 -3.51 -1.64
N GLU A 58 -6.88 -2.88 -1.82
CA GLU A 58 -7.52 -1.97 -0.86
C GLU A 58 -8.37 -2.73 0.18
N ASP A 59 -8.76 -4.00 -0.06
CA ASP A 59 -9.54 -4.78 0.90
C ASP A 59 -8.68 -5.31 2.06
N MET A 60 -8.82 -4.68 3.21
CA MET A 60 -8.23 -5.07 4.50
C MET A 60 -8.56 -6.50 4.97
N ASN A 61 -9.67 -7.07 4.52
CA ASN A 61 -10.12 -8.41 4.90
C ASN A 61 -9.68 -9.47 3.90
N ALA A 62 -9.17 -9.07 2.73
CA ALA A 62 -8.72 -9.99 1.72
C ALA A 62 -7.44 -10.72 2.19
N ARG A 63 -7.52 -12.04 2.32
CA ARG A 63 -6.36 -12.89 2.62
C ARG A 63 -5.69 -13.31 1.32
N ILE A 64 -4.91 -12.39 0.76
CA ILE A 64 -4.19 -12.61 -0.49
C ILE A 64 -2.67 -12.62 -0.28
N THR A 65 -1.96 -13.32 -1.14
CA THR A 65 -0.49 -13.24 -1.27
C THR A 65 -0.19 -12.82 -2.69
N VAL A 66 0.58 -11.74 -2.84
CA VAL A 66 0.80 -11.09 -4.12
C VAL A 66 2.29 -11.14 -4.46
N PHE A 67 2.61 -11.76 -5.59
CA PHE A 67 3.96 -11.78 -6.14
C PHE A 67 4.14 -10.58 -7.08
N ALA A 68 4.56 -9.46 -6.50
CA ALA A 68 4.75 -8.20 -7.22
C ALA A 68 6.12 -8.14 -7.91
N PRO A 69 6.22 -8.00 -9.25
CA PRO A 69 7.48 -7.76 -9.93
C PRO A 69 8.04 -6.39 -9.57
N VAL A 70 9.36 -6.31 -9.38
CA VAL A 70 10.09 -5.05 -9.20
C VAL A 70 10.22 -4.29 -10.52
N ASP A 71 10.47 -2.99 -10.42
CA ASP A 71 10.55 -2.03 -11.53
C ASP A 71 11.53 -2.46 -12.65
N ASP A 72 12.63 -3.14 -12.30
CA ASP A 72 13.61 -3.65 -13.27
C ASP A 72 12.99 -4.64 -14.27
N VAL A 73 12.03 -5.47 -13.84
CA VAL A 73 11.36 -6.45 -14.71
C VAL A 73 10.72 -5.75 -15.91
N PHE A 74 10.10 -4.59 -15.67
CA PHE A 74 9.44 -3.79 -16.70
C PHE A 74 10.43 -3.00 -17.56
N THR A 75 11.61 -2.68 -17.03
CA THR A 75 12.71 -2.08 -17.82
C THR A 75 13.24 -3.08 -18.84
N TYR A 76 13.44 -4.33 -18.44
CA TYR A 76 13.90 -5.39 -19.35
C TYR A 76 12.79 -5.96 -20.24
N ASN A 77 11.52 -5.82 -19.86
CA ASN A 77 10.36 -6.36 -20.58
C ASN A 77 9.28 -5.27 -20.77
N PRO A 78 9.55 -4.23 -21.59
CA PRO A 78 8.64 -3.09 -21.73
C PRO A 78 7.27 -3.47 -22.32
N SER A 79 7.18 -4.58 -23.06
CA SER A 79 5.94 -5.10 -23.61
C SER A 79 4.91 -5.49 -22.54
N ILE A 80 5.34 -5.86 -21.33
CA ILE A 80 4.44 -6.22 -20.22
C ILE A 80 3.51 -5.06 -19.87
N ARG A 81 3.98 -3.81 -20.00
CA ARG A 81 3.17 -2.61 -19.74
C ARG A 81 2.07 -2.38 -20.78
N ALA A 82 2.24 -2.94 -21.98
CA ALA A 82 1.31 -2.78 -23.10
C ALA A 82 0.33 -3.95 -23.22
N MET A 83 0.54 -5.02 -22.45
CA MET A 83 -0.31 -6.21 -22.48
C MET A 83 -1.67 -5.92 -21.86
N ASN A 84 -2.73 -6.33 -22.53
CA ASN A 84 -4.04 -6.36 -21.92
C ASN A 84 -4.11 -7.50 -20.88
N GLN A 85 -5.11 -7.46 -20.00
CA GLN A 85 -5.25 -8.44 -18.91
C GLN A 85 -5.20 -9.89 -19.40
N LYS A 86 -5.80 -10.19 -20.56
CA LYS A 86 -5.84 -11.54 -21.13
C LYS A 86 -4.45 -12.00 -21.57
N GLU A 87 -3.68 -11.11 -22.18
CA GLU A 87 -2.30 -11.39 -22.58
C GLU A 87 -1.41 -11.63 -21.36
N THR A 88 -1.48 -10.76 -20.35
CA THR A 88 -0.72 -10.92 -19.11
C THR A 88 -1.03 -12.24 -18.40
N LEU A 89 -2.31 -12.63 -18.30
CA LEU A 89 -2.72 -13.89 -17.68
C LEU A 89 -2.22 -15.12 -18.45
N SER A 90 -2.01 -15.04 -19.76
CA SER A 90 -1.51 -16.18 -20.55
C SER A 90 -0.04 -16.54 -20.25
N HIS A 91 0.70 -15.62 -19.63
CA HIS A 91 2.11 -15.83 -19.27
C HIS A 91 2.33 -16.39 -17.86
N ILE A 92 1.27 -16.53 -17.04
CA ILE A 92 1.34 -16.91 -15.61
C ILE A 92 0.68 -18.31 -15.38
N GLY A 93 0.57 -19.12 -16.44
CA GLY A 93 -0.02 -20.47 -16.42
C GLY A 93 0.96 -21.58 -16.05
#